data_AF-A0A351G3G1-F1
#
_entry.id   AF-A0A351G3G1-F1
#
_cell.length_a   1.000
_cell.length_b   1.000
_cell.length_c   1.000
_cell.angle_alpha   90.00
_cell.angle_beta   90.00
_cell.angle_gamma   90.00
#
_symmetry.space_group_name_H-M   'P 1'
#
loop_
_entity.id
_entity.type
_entity.pdbx_description
1 polymer ?
#
loop_
_entity_poly.entity_id
_entity_poly.type
_entity_poly.pdbx_seq_one_letter_code
_entity_poly.pdbx_strand_id
1 'polypeptide(L)'
;MQRQHKMLRDWKNKIAALLLGLTITGVVLAGVLNPVQAAPAYQLTPFPTPTPGLDGRILYTVQAEDTLWRISAVTGISLDELRQLNNLDVDAVIRPGQVLLLGLASPFQPTPEPGSTQAVPQQPLVTPSPTPLMDTSAICALLYLDVNGNAIREENEIALADGEVSVTERLGAYSNKGTTSFQDEPICFEQIPPGEYIITMALPGGLNRTTTLSVTVSLLPGDTSFINFGAQPAGAFPTLVDTAGESASGSGGSVPLVVILGVFLLLGGIGLGVWAALSSRRRFSADQD
;
A
#
# COMPACT_ATOMS: atom_id res chain seq x y z
N MET A 1 47.67 45.51 -41.46
CA MET A 1 47.42 44.04 -41.31
C MET A 1 46.93 43.61 -39.92
N GLN A 2 47.35 44.24 -38.80
CA GLN A 2 46.95 43.79 -37.45
C GLN A 2 45.46 43.92 -37.09
N ARG A 3 44.74 44.92 -37.62
CA ARG A 3 43.28 45.09 -37.35
C ARG A 3 42.41 43.97 -37.94
N GLN A 4 42.75 43.50 -39.14
CA GLN A 4 42.07 42.39 -39.82
C GLN A 4 42.24 41.07 -39.03
N HIS A 5 43.45 40.82 -38.51
CA HIS A 5 43.71 39.66 -37.67
C HIS A 5 42.95 39.66 -36.34
N LYS A 6 42.76 40.83 -35.72
CA LYS A 6 41.98 40.96 -34.48
C LYS A 6 40.50 40.71 -34.73
N MET A 7 39.96 41.29 -35.80
CA MET A 7 38.55 41.12 -36.18
C MET A 7 38.19 39.67 -36.53
N LEU A 8 39.08 38.97 -37.26
CA LEU A 8 38.93 37.55 -37.57
C LEU A 8 38.98 36.65 -36.32
N ARG A 9 39.82 37.00 -35.34
CA ARG A 9 39.92 36.26 -34.07
C ARG A 9 38.67 36.46 -33.22
N ASP A 10 38.19 37.70 -33.11
CA ASP A 10 36.99 38.02 -32.35
C ASP A 10 35.73 37.39 -32.97
N TRP A 11 35.65 37.32 -34.30
CA TRP A 11 34.55 36.65 -35.01
C TRP A 11 34.57 35.14 -34.82
N LYS A 12 35.74 34.50 -34.88
CA LYS A 12 35.90 33.07 -34.60
C LYS A 12 35.52 32.72 -33.16
N ASN A 13 35.89 33.56 -32.19
CA ASN A 13 35.55 33.35 -30.78
C ASN A 13 34.04 33.50 -30.52
N LYS A 14 33.39 34.45 -31.20
CA LYS A 14 31.93 34.61 -31.14
C LYS A 14 31.18 33.42 -31.75
N ILE A 15 31.64 32.91 -32.90
CA ILE A 15 31.06 31.72 -33.53
C ILE A 15 31.26 30.48 -32.66
N ALA A 16 32.47 30.31 -32.09
CA ALA A 16 32.76 29.19 -31.20
C ALA A 16 31.86 29.23 -29.94
N ALA A 17 31.65 30.40 -29.34
CA ALA A 17 30.75 30.55 -28.20
C ALA A 17 29.28 30.24 -28.53
N LEU A 18 28.83 30.63 -29.74
CA LEU A 18 27.46 30.38 -30.20
C LEU A 18 27.22 28.89 -30.50
N LEU A 19 28.19 28.22 -31.13
CA LEU A 19 28.15 26.77 -31.35
C LEU A 19 28.20 25.99 -30.03
N LEU A 20 29.05 26.41 -29.08
CA LEU A 20 29.15 25.76 -27.77
C LEU A 20 27.84 25.92 -26.96
N GLY A 21 27.24 27.12 -26.99
CA GLY A 21 25.93 27.36 -26.36
C GLY A 21 24.85 26.46 -26.94
N LEU A 22 24.77 26.35 -28.27
CA LEU A 22 23.76 25.53 -28.95
C LEU A 22 23.94 24.03 -28.66
N THR A 23 25.19 23.56 -28.53
CA THR A 23 25.46 22.17 -28.11
C THR A 23 25.04 21.90 -26.66
N ILE A 24 25.28 22.84 -25.73
CA ILE A 24 24.88 22.68 -24.33
C ILE A 24 23.35 22.67 -24.21
N THR A 25 22.64 23.54 -24.94
CA THR A 25 21.16 23.56 -24.94
C THR A 25 20.57 22.28 -25.54
N GLY A 26 21.19 21.73 -26.60
CA GLY A 26 20.76 20.46 -27.19
C GLY A 26 20.91 19.26 -26.24
N VAL A 27 22.01 19.19 -25.48
CA VAL A 27 22.23 18.11 -24.50
C VAL A 27 21.24 18.19 -23.33
N VAL A 28 20.93 19.39 -22.85
CA VAL A 28 19.93 19.57 -21.78
C VAL A 28 18.54 19.18 -22.26
N LEU A 29 18.18 19.49 -23.51
CA LEU A 29 16.86 19.13 -24.06
C LEU A 29 16.72 17.62 -24.31
N ALA A 30 17.81 16.93 -24.66
CA ALA A 30 17.81 15.48 -24.86
C ALA A 30 17.67 14.68 -23.53
N GLY A 31 18.10 15.25 -22.40
CA GLY A 31 17.99 14.60 -21.08
C GLY A 31 16.56 14.49 -20.54
N VAL A 32 15.62 15.30 -21.03
CA VAL A 32 14.22 15.37 -20.54
C VAL A 32 13.30 14.36 -21.24
N LEU A 33 13.78 13.69 -22.29
CA LEU A 33 12.97 12.73 -23.07
C LEU A 33 13.16 11.27 -22.65
N ASN A 34 13.97 10.99 -21.62
CA ASN A 34 14.05 9.63 -21.09
C ASN A 34 12.77 9.33 -20.30
N PRO A 35 11.93 8.36 -20.74
CA PRO A 35 10.81 7.94 -19.93
C PRO A 35 11.36 7.35 -18.64
N VAL A 36 10.96 7.93 -17.50
CA VAL A 36 11.20 7.32 -16.20
C VAL A 36 10.40 6.01 -16.19
N GLN A 37 11.09 4.90 -16.39
CA GLN A 37 10.48 3.59 -16.33
C GLN A 37 10.13 3.33 -14.87
N ALA A 38 8.83 3.39 -14.56
CA ALA A 38 8.32 3.07 -13.24
C ALA A 38 8.79 1.66 -12.85
N ALA A 39 9.25 1.51 -11.61
CA ALA A 39 9.52 0.19 -11.05
C ALA A 39 8.23 -0.65 -11.18
N PRO A 40 8.34 -1.95 -11.51
CA PRO A 40 7.17 -2.83 -11.58
C PRO A 40 6.42 -2.77 -10.25
N ALA A 41 5.09 -2.65 -10.31
CA ALA A 41 4.26 -2.71 -9.12
C ALA A 41 4.49 -4.06 -8.43
N TYR A 42 4.82 -4.03 -7.13
CA TYR A 42 4.91 -5.24 -6.33
C TYR A 42 3.57 -5.97 -6.38
N GLN A 43 3.54 -7.14 -7.02
CA GLN A 43 2.36 -7.99 -7.06
C GLN A 43 2.32 -8.75 -5.74
N LEU A 44 1.26 -8.54 -4.95
CA LEU A 44 0.99 -9.34 -3.75
C LEU A 44 0.74 -10.78 -4.22
N THR A 45 1.71 -11.66 -3.98
CA THR A 45 1.52 -13.09 -4.19
C THR A 45 0.48 -13.59 -3.18
N PRO A 46 -0.57 -14.30 -3.62
CA PRO A 46 -1.58 -14.83 -2.72
C PRO A 46 -0.90 -15.73 -1.69
N PHE A 47 -1.09 -15.40 -0.40
CA PHE A 47 -0.62 -16.23 0.70
C PHE A 47 -1.70 -17.27 1.00
N PRO A 48 -1.45 -18.57 0.71
CA PRO A 48 -2.42 -19.58 1.07
C PRO A 48 -2.43 -19.71 2.60
N THR A 49 -3.55 -19.39 3.24
CA THR A 49 -3.74 -19.67 4.67
C THR A 49 -3.89 -21.18 4.82
N PRO A 50 -2.97 -21.87 5.51
CA PRO A 50 -3.04 -23.32 5.62
C PRO A 50 -4.17 -23.75 6.55
N THR A 51 -5.01 -24.67 6.07
CA THR A 51 -6.04 -25.34 6.87
C THR A 51 -5.39 -26.37 7.81
N PRO A 52 -5.88 -26.55 9.05
CA PRO A 52 -5.40 -27.60 9.93
C PRO A 52 -5.52 -28.99 9.29
N GLY A 53 -4.46 -29.79 9.37
CA GLY A 53 -4.47 -31.19 8.96
C GLY A 53 -5.36 -32.05 9.88
N LEU A 54 -5.59 -33.31 9.48
CA LEU A 54 -6.36 -34.29 10.27
C LEU A 54 -5.80 -34.53 11.69
N ASP A 55 -4.53 -34.19 11.88
CA ASP A 55 -3.81 -34.25 13.16
C ASP A 55 -3.87 -32.94 13.95
N GLY A 56 -4.66 -31.97 13.51
CA GLY A 56 -4.80 -30.65 14.12
C GLY A 56 -3.65 -29.71 13.80
N ARG A 57 -2.61 -30.12 13.07
CA ARG A 57 -1.46 -29.24 12.79
C ARG A 57 -1.76 -28.28 11.65
N ILE A 58 -1.54 -26.99 11.88
CA ILE A 58 -1.59 -25.97 10.83
C ILE A 58 -0.18 -25.87 10.24
N LEU A 59 0.00 -26.31 9.00
CA LEU A 59 1.31 -26.41 8.36
C LEU A 59 1.42 -25.49 7.15
N TYR A 60 2.44 -24.64 7.11
CA TYR A 60 2.74 -23.77 5.98
C TYR A 60 3.95 -24.27 5.19
N THR A 61 3.83 -24.34 3.87
CA THR A 61 4.99 -24.62 3.01
C THR A 61 5.54 -23.31 2.45
N VAL A 62 6.75 -22.97 2.87
CA VAL A 62 7.49 -21.76 2.49
C VAL A 62 7.60 -21.66 0.98
N GLN A 63 7.20 -20.54 0.41
CA GLN A 63 7.29 -20.22 -1.01
C GLN A 63 8.57 -19.44 -1.33
N ALA A 64 8.83 -19.20 -2.62
CA ALA A 64 9.90 -18.29 -3.03
C ALA A 64 9.66 -16.89 -2.47
N GLU A 65 10.74 -16.22 -2.06
CA GLU A 65 10.73 -14.87 -1.45
C GLU A 65 10.02 -14.75 -0.09
N ASP A 66 9.67 -15.87 0.55
CA ASP A 66 9.17 -15.82 1.93
C ASP A 66 10.28 -15.54 2.93
N THR A 67 9.92 -14.77 3.96
CA THR A 67 10.73 -14.57 5.17
C THR A 67 9.89 -14.94 6.38
N LEU A 68 10.53 -15.34 7.50
CA LEU A 68 9.82 -15.58 8.76
C LEU A 68 9.00 -14.36 9.18
N TRP A 69 9.53 -13.17 8.91
CA TRP A 69 8.85 -11.89 9.19
C TRP A 69 7.59 -11.69 8.34
N ARG A 70 7.64 -12.01 7.03
CA ARG A 70 6.45 -11.96 6.17
C ARG A 70 5.40 -12.97 6.61
N ILE A 71 5.82 -14.19 6.91
CA ILE A 71 4.93 -15.27 7.35
C ILE A 71 4.27 -14.91 8.68
N SER A 72 5.03 -14.41 9.66
CA SER A 72 4.49 -13.97 10.95
C SER A 72 3.45 -12.85 10.76
N ALA A 73 3.78 -11.85 9.94
CA ALA A 73 2.89 -10.71 9.69
C ALA A 73 1.58 -11.12 9.02
N VAL A 74 1.62 -12.07 8.07
CA VAL A 74 0.41 -12.50 7.36
C VAL A 74 -0.43 -13.50 8.17
N THR A 75 0.22 -14.33 8.99
CA THR A 75 -0.47 -15.37 9.78
C THR A 75 -0.95 -14.88 11.15
N GLY A 76 -0.46 -13.72 11.60
CA GLY A 76 -0.77 -13.17 12.92
C GLY A 76 -0.04 -13.86 14.08
N ILE A 77 0.86 -14.80 13.80
CA ILE A 77 1.67 -15.49 14.81
C ILE A 77 2.92 -14.67 15.07
N SER A 78 3.29 -14.47 16.34
CA SER A 78 4.51 -13.70 16.66
C SER A 78 5.77 -14.40 16.14
N LEU A 79 6.80 -13.63 15.79
CA LEU A 79 8.06 -14.19 15.24
C LEU A 79 8.73 -15.18 16.21
N ASP A 80 8.64 -14.90 17.52
CA ASP A 80 9.20 -15.74 18.57
C ASP A 80 8.40 -17.01 18.77
N GLU A 81 7.07 -16.95 18.69
CA GLU A 81 6.21 -18.13 18.73
C GLU A 81 6.43 -19.01 17.50
N LEU A 82 6.50 -18.41 16.31
CA LEU A 82 6.78 -19.13 15.06
C LEU A 82 8.14 -19.85 15.12
N ARG A 83 9.16 -19.21 15.71
CA ARG A 83 10.47 -19.83 15.95
C ARG A 83 10.39 -20.97 16.95
N GLN A 84 9.71 -20.77 18.08
CA GLN A 84 9.55 -21.78 19.12
C GLN A 84 8.82 -23.03 18.60
N LEU A 85 7.73 -22.83 17.84
CA LEU A 85 6.96 -23.93 17.23
C LEU A 85 7.81 -24.78 16.26
N ASN A 86 8.84 -24.19 15.66
CA ASN A 86 9.66 -24.82 14.63
C ASN A 86 11.11 -25.11 15.07
N ASN A 87 11.44 -24.89 16.35
CA ASN A 87 12.81 -24.96 16.89
C ASN A 87 13.83 -24.19 16.03
N LEU A 88 13.49 -22.96 15.64
CA LEU A 88 14.36 -22.09 14.84
C LEU A 88 15.11 -21.09 15.72
N ASP A 89 16.41 -20.92 15.45
CA ASP A 89 17.23 -19.87 16.08
C ASP A 89 16.84 -18.47 15.60
N VAL A 90 17.32 -17.43 16.31
CA VAL A 90 17.00 -16.03 15.98
C VAL A 90 17.48 -15.62 14.59
N ASP A 91 18.60 -16.21 14.15
CA ASP A 91 19.28 -15.97 12.86
C ASP A 91 18.90 -17.01 11.79
N ALA A 92 17.89 -17.85 12.06
CA ALA A 92 17.51 -18.91 11.14
C ALA A 92 16.95 -18.36 9.82
N VAL A 93 17.49 -18.88 8.71
CA VAL A 93 17.03 -18.55 7.36
C VAL A 93 16.17 -19.70 6.84
N ILE A 94 14.92 -19.39 6.48
CA ILE A 94 13.99 -20.35 5.87
C ILE A 94 14.24 -20.48 4.36
N ARG A 95 13.92 -21.64 3.80
CA ARG A 95 14.10 -21.93 2.37
C ARG A 95 12.78 -22.31 1.71
N PRO A 96 12.58 -21.99 0.42
CA PRO A 96 11.41 -22.46 -0.32
C PRO A 96 11.29 -23.99 -0.25
N GLY A 97 10.06 -24.47 -0.02
CA GLY A 97 9.74 -25.89 0.19
C GLY A 97 9.87 -26.36 1.65
N GLN A 98 10.38 -25.52 2.56
CA GLN A 98 10.40 -25.83 3.99
C GLN A 98 8.99 -25.82 4.57
N VAL A 99 8.67 -26.79 5.42
CA VAL A 99 7.37 -26.84 6.12
C VAL A 99 7.54 -26.23 7.51
N LEU A 100 6.68 -25.27 7.85
CA LEU A 100 6.60 -24.62 9.16
C LEU A 100 5.28 -24.99 9.84
N LEU A 101 5.36 -25.36 11.11
CA LEU A 101 4.23 -25.48 12.01
C LEU A 101 3.81 -24.08 12.47
N LEU A 102 2.59 -23.70 12.11
CA LEU A 102 1.99 -22.43 12.51
C LEU A 102 1.15 -22.58 13.78
N GLY A 103 0.64 -23.77 14.09
CA GLY A 103 -0.15 -23.98 15.29
C GLY A 103 -0.80 -25.35 15.37
N LEU A 104 -1.49 -25.59 16.49
CA LEU A 104 -2.28 -26.79 16.75
C LEU A 104 -3.74 -26.38 16.95
N ALA A 105 -4.60 -26.71 15.99
CA ALA A 105 -6.04 -26.74 16.17
C ALA A 105 -6.44 -28.07 16.85
N SER A 106 -7.55 -28.09 17.57
CA SER A 106 -8.08 -29.33 18.17
C SER A 106 -8.28 -30.40 17.09
N PRO A 107 -7.91 -31.67 17.35
CA PRO A 107 -8.02 -32.72 16.35
C PRO A 107 -9.47 -32.92 15.93
N PHE A 108 -9.68 -32.97 14.61
CA PHE A 108 -10.96 -33.33 14.02
C PHE A 108 -11.33 -34.76 14.46
N GLN A 109 -12.39 -34.92 15.24
CA GLN A 109 -13.00 -36.23 15.42
C GLN A 109 -13.78 -36.54 14.14
N PRO A 110 -13.42 -37.57 13.36
CA PRO A 110 -14.27 -38.00 12.26
C PRO A 110 -15.63 -38.42 12.84
N THR A 111 -16.67 -37.69 12.44
CA THR A 111 -18.05 -38.12 12.62
C THR A 111 -18.18 -39.50 11.96
N PRO A 112 -18.75 -40.52 12.65
CA PRO A 112 -18.92 -41.84 12.08
C PRO A 112 -19.71 -41.77 10.77
N GLU A 113 -19.14 -42.36 9.73
CA GLU A 113 -19.68 -42.49 8.39
C GLU A 113 -21.11 -43.08 8.40
N PRO A 114 -22.12 -42.42 7.81
CA PRO A 114 -23.44 -43.00 7.70
C PRO A 114 -23.46 -43.94 6.47
N GLY A 115 -23.19 -45.22 6.71
CA GLY A 115 -23.28 -46.26 5.68
C GLY A 115 -23.70 -47.63 6.23
N SER A 116 -25.01 -47.88 6.35
CA SER A 116 -25.71 -48.94 5.62
C SER A 116 -27.17 -49.03 6.05
N THR A 117 -28.03 -49.14 5.05
CA THR A 117 -29.48 -49.35 5.14
C THR A 117 -29.79 -50.70 5.80
N GLN A 118 -30.38 -50.70 6.99
CA GLN A 118 -31.24 -51.79 7.45
C GLN A 118 -32.60 -51.21 7.82
N ALA A 119 -33.64 -51.73 7.16
CA ALA A 119 -35.03 -51.42 7.46
C ALA A 119 -35.43 -52.07 8.78
N VAL A 120 -35.87 -51.26 9.74
CA VAL A 120 -36.51 -51.69 11.01
C VAL A 120 -37.79 -50.84 11.20
N PRO A 121 -38.89 -51.42 11.75
CA PRO A 121 -40.24 -50.92 11.55
C PRO A 121 -40.54 -49.61 12.28
N GLN A 122 -41.41 -48.82 11.65
CA GLN A 122 -41.91 -47.53 12.12
C GLN A 122 -42.52 -47.61 13.53
N GLN A 123 -42.02 -46.75 14.43
CA GLN A 123 -42.70 -46.31 15.65
C GLN A 123 -42.93 -44.78 15.59
N PRO A 124 -43.90 -44.24 16.36
CA PRO A 124 -44.66 -43.05 15.98
C PRO A 124 -43.88 -41.74 16.03
N LEU A 125 -44.25 -40.87 15.10
CA LEU A 125 -43.85 -39.48 14.92
C LEU A 125 -43.66 -38.70 16.23
N VAL A 126 -42.40 -38.54 16.64
CA VAL A 126 -41.96 -37.36 17.38
C VAL A 126 -41.39 -36.36 16.38
N THR A 127 -42.01 -35.18 16.33
CA THR A 127 -41.61 -34.04 15.53
C THR A 127 -40.14 -33.69 15.81
N PRO A 128 -39.23 -33.69 14.81
CA PRO A 128 -37.91 -33.15 15.01
C PRO A 128 -38.03 -31.63 15.16
N SER A 129 -37.72 -31.14 16.35
CA SER A 129 -37.31 -29.74 16.54
C SER A 129 -36.06 -29.52 15.67
N PRO A 130 -36.02 -28.53 14.76
CA PRO A 130 -34.84 -28.27 13.95
C PRO A 130 -33.73 -27.83 14.90
N THR A 131 -32.74 -28.69 15.10
CA THR A 131 -31.45 -28.30 15.69
C THR A 131 -30.58 -27.91 14.49
N PRO A 132 -30.31 -26.63 14.22
CA PRO A 132 -29.42 -26.24 13.13
C PRO A 132 -27.99 -26.51 13.62
N LEU A 133 -27.47 -27.67 13.26
CA LEU A 133 -26.06 -28.00 13.45
C LEU A 133 -25.29 -27.26 12.36
N MET A 134 -24.57 -26.22 12.76
CA MET A 134 -24.11 -25.15 11.89
C MET A 134 -22.93 -25.59 11.02
N ASP A 135 -23.21 -25.95 9.75
CA ASP A 135 -22.24 -26.02 8.64
C ASP A 135 -21.91 -24.62 8.09
N THR A 136 -22.07 -23.58 8.89
CA THR A 136 -21.98 -22.20 8.42
C THR A 136 -20.67 -21.55 8.85
N SER A 137 -20.18 -20.66 8.00
CA SER A 137 -18.92 -19.93 8.11
C SER A 137 -19.19 -18.45 8.42
N ALA A 138 -18.13 -17.71 8.74
CA ALA A 138 -18.18 -16.28 9.01
C ALA A 138 -17.09 -15.51 8.26
N ILE A 139 -17.42 -14.31 7.82
CA ILE A 139 -16.46 -13.34 7.29
C ILE A 139 -16.51 -12.10 8.16
N CYS A 140 -15.37 -11.72 8.72
CA CYS A 140 -15.19 -10.49 9.48
C CYS A 140 -14.32 -9.51 8.68
N ALA A 141 -14.75 -8.26 8.56
CA ALA A 141 -14.04 -7.23 7.84
C ALA A 141 -13.80 -5.99 8.72
N LEU A 142 -12.61 -5.41 8.61
CA LEU A 142 -12.26 -4.16 9.31
C LEU A 142 -11.65 -3.17 8.33
N LEU A 143 -12.02 -1.90 8.46
CA LEU A 143 -11.35 -0.79 7.79
C LEU A 143 -10.47 -0.07 8.83
N TYR A 144 -9.20 0.17 8.54
CA TYR A 144 -8.27 0.85 9.45
C TYR A 144 -7.54 2.01 8.76
N LEU A 145 -7.08 2.96 9.58
CA LEU A 145 -6.27 4.09 9.16
C LEU A 145 -4.80 3.68 9.09
N ASP A 146 -4.31 3.45 7.89
CA ASP A 146 -2.93 3.05 7.61
C ASP A 146 -2.04 4.30 7.62
N VAL A 147 -1.60 4.76 8.79
CA VAL A 147 -0.93 6.07 8.92
C VAL A 147 0.42 6.09 8.20
N ASN A 148 1.13 4.97 8.20
CA ASN A 148 2.48 4.86 7.65
C ASN A 148 2.51 4.39 6.17
N GLY A 149 1.39 3.92 5.64
CA GLY A 149 1.21 3.50 4.25
C GLY A 149 1.80 2.13 3.95
N ASN A 150 2.00 1.28 4.96
CA ASN A 150 2.61 -0.04 4.80
C ASN A 150 1.59 -1.13 4.43
N ALA A 151 0.29 -0.80 4.39
CA ALA A 151 -0.81 -1.70 4.07
C ALA A 151 -0.95 -2.91 5.01
N ILE A 152 -0.45 -2.82 6.25
CA ILE A 152 -0.52 -3.84 7.29
C ILE A 152 -1.19 -3.21 8.52
N ARG A 153 -2.20 -3.89 9.08
CA ARG A 153 -2.84 -3.43 10.30
C ARG A 153 -1.89 -3.57 11.48
N GLU A 154 -1.64 -2.47 12.17
CA GLU A 154 -0.87 -2.44 13.42
C GLU A 154 -1.79 -2.15 14.62
N GLU A 155 -1.36 -2.50 15.85
CA GLU A 155 -2.17 -2.30 17.06
C GLU A 155 -2.40 -0.81 17.40
N ASN A 156 -1.52 0.07 16.92
CA ASN A 156 -1.60 1.52 17.11
C ASN A 156 -2.45 2.21 16.03
N GLU A 157 -3.01 1.48 15.08
CA GLU A 157 -3.84 2.02 14.01
C GLU A 157 -5.32 1.96 14.38
N ILE A 158 -6.04 3.00 13.99
CA ILE A 158 -7.43 3.22 14.42
C ILE A 158 -8.38 2.63 13.38
N ALA A 159 -9.40 1.89 13.81
CA ALA A 159 -10.51 1.51 12.95
C ALA A 159 -11.33 2.70 12.44
N LEU A 160 -11.69 2.65 11.16
CA LEU A 160 -12.49 3.65 10.48
C LEU A 160 -13.93 3.15 10.30
N ALA A 161 -14.89 3.98 10.66
CA ALA A 161 -16.29 3.73 10.38
C ALA A 161 -16.69 4.10 8.95
N ASP A 162 -17.94 3.81 8.60
CA ASP A 162 -18.60 4.22 7.36
C ASP A 162 -18.00 3.61 6.08
N GLY A 163 -17.14 2.59 6.19
CA GLY A 163 -16.75 1.74 5.07
C GLY A 163 -17.85 0.73 4.76
N GLU A 164 -18.35 0.70 3.52
CA GLU A 164 -19.38 -0.27 3.11
C GLU A 164 -18.72 -1.58 2.65
N VAL A 165 -19.02 -2.67 3.35
CA VAL A 165 -18.55 -4.02 3.02
C VAL A 165 -19.65 -4.76 2.27
N SER A 166 -19.32 -5.41 1.16
CA SER A 166 -20.21 -6.32 0.43
C SER A 166 -19.56 -7.68 0.29
N VAL A 167 -20.24 -8.72 0.75
CA VAL A 167 -19.84 -10.12 0.63
C VAL A 167 -20.74 -10.78 -0.40
N THR A 168 -20.19 -11.25 -1.50
CA THR A 168 -20.97 -11.86 -2.58
C THR A 168 -20.32 -13.17 -3.02
N GLU A 169 -21.10 -14.25 -3.08
CA GLU A 169 -20.65 -15.55 -3.57
C GLU A 169 -20.42 -15.50 -5.09
N ARG A 170 -19.44 -16.25 -5.60
CA ARG A 170 -18.97 -16.15 -6.99
C ARG A 170 -20.04 -16.49 -8.03
N LEU A 171 -20.96 -17.41 -7.72
CA LEU A 171 -22.10 -17.75 -8.57
C LEU A 171 -23.35 -16.90 -8.24
N GLY A 172 -23.26 -15.98 -7.28
CA GLY A 172 -24.32 -15.06 -6.89
C GLY A 172 -25.39 -15.65 -5.98
N ALA A 173 -25.18 -16.86 -5.42
CA ALA A 173 -26.18 -17.53 -4.59
C ALA A 173 -26.38 -16.86 -3.21
N TYR A 174 -25.37 -16.16 -2.73
CA TYR A 174 -25.39 -15.42 -1.47
C TYR A 174 -24.86 -14.01 -1.68
N SER A 175 -25.52 -13.01 -1.08
CA SER A 175 -25.00 -11.65 -1.00
C SER A 175 -25.46 -10.97 0.29
N ASN A 176 -24.55 -10.33 0.99
CA ASN A 176 -24.85 -9.53 2.18
C ASN A 176 -23.98 -8.27 2.22
N LYS A 177 -24.41 -7.25 2.96
CA LYS A 177 -23.76 -5.95 3.06
C LYS A 177 -23.81 -5.40 4.47
N GLY A 178 -22.82 -4.59 4.81
CA GLY A 178 -22.72 -3.97 6.12
C GLY A 178 -21.80 -2.75 6.11
N THR A 179 -21.66 -2.11 7.26
CA THR A 179 -20.88 -0.88 7.41
C THR A 179 -19.94 -1.01 8.59
N THR A 180 -18.68 -0.63 8.43
CA THR A 180 -17.69 -0.66 9.52
C THR A 180 -18.00 0.38 10.60
N SER A 181 -17.54 0.13 11.81
CA SER A 181 -17.69 1.02 12.97
C SER A 181 -16.35 1.43 13.56
N PHE A 182 -16.36 2.46 14.42
CA PHE A 182 -15.22 2.81 15.26
C PHE A 182 -15.05 1.77 16.39
N GLN A 183 -13.88 1.75 17.04
CA GLN A 183 -13.49 0.92 18.22
C GLN A 183 -12.80 -0.43 17.95
N ASP A 184 -12.08 -0.58 16.83
CA ASP A 184 -11.30 -1.80 16.52
C ASP A 184 -12.11 -3.10 16.43
N GLU A 185 -13.43 -3.00 16.36
CA GLU A 185 -14.33 -4.13 16.23
C GLU A 185 -14.65 -4.38 14.75
N PRO A 186 -14.31 -5.56 14.21
CA PRO A 186 -14.62 -5.90 12.83
C PRO A 186 -16.12 -6.16 12.66
N ILE A 187 -16.68 -5.78 11.51
CA ILE A 187 -18.04 -6.21 11.15
C ILE A 187 -18.01 -7.67 10.69
N CYS A 188 -18.81 -8.52 11.33
CA CYS A 188 -18.89 -9.94 11.01
C CYS A 188 -20.22 -10.30 10.34
N PHE A 189 -20.12 -11.03 9.23
CA PHE A 189 -21.20 -11.67 8.51
C PHE A 189 -21.21 -13.14 8.92
N GLU A 190 -22.22 -13.55 9.68
CA GLU A 190 -22.35 -14.92 10.15
C GLU A 190 -23.26 -15.73 9.24
N GLN A 191 -23.28 -17.04 9.49
CA GLN A 191 -24.18 -17.99 8.83
C GLN A 191 -23.99 -18.07 7.30
N ILE A 192 -22.75 -17.88 6.83
CA ILE A 192 -22.41 -17.91 5.42
C ILE A 192 -22.25 -19.38 4.97
N PRO A 193 -22.91 -19.81 3.87
CA PRO A 193 -22.66 -21.12 3.28
C PRO A 193 -21.19 -21.31 2.87
N PRO A 194 -20.68 -22.55 2.80
CA PRO A 194 -19.36 -22.80 2.23
C PRO A 194 -19.35 -22.48 0.73
N GLY A 195 -18.25 -21.93 0.21
CA GLY A 195 -18.15 -21.50 -1.19
C GLY A 195 -17.03 -20.50 -1.46
N GLU A 196 -17.00 -19.97 -2.68
CA GLU A 196 -16.05 -18.94 -3.11
C GLU A 196 -16.72 -17.57 -3.05
N TYR A 197 -16.13 -16.62 -2.33
CA TYR A 197 -16.71 -15.31 -2.06
C TYR A 197 -15.79 -14.18 -2.54
N ILE A 198 -16.39 -13.12 -3.04
CA ILE A 198 -15.75 -11.84 -3.36
C ILE A 198 -16.21 -10.84 -2.30
N ILE A 199 -15.26 -10.37 -1.50
CA ILE A 199 -15.47 -9.35 -0.49
C ILE A 199 -15.00 -8.03 -1.07
N THR A 200 -15.88 -7.05 -1.15
CA THR A 200 -15.56 -5.71 -1.63
C THR A 200 -15.77 -4.67 -0.53
N MET A 201 -14.91 -3.66 -0.51
CA MET A 201 -14.94 -2.54 0.43
C MET A 201 -15.09 -1.23 -0.34
N ALA A 202 -16.12 -0.45 -0.03
CA ALA A 202 -16.22 0.93 -0.49
C ALA A 202 -15.78 1.87 0.64
N LEU A 203 -14.76 2.69 0.36
CA LEU A 203 -14.25 3.64 1.33
C LEU A 203 -15.21 4.84 1.49
N PRO A 204 -15.33 5.39 2.71
CA PRO A 204 -16.00 6.66 2.92
C PRO A 204 -15.23 7.79 2.21
N GLY A 205 -15.93 8.91 1.97
CA GLY A 205 -15.36 10.04 1.23
C GLY A 205 -14.11 10.63 1.90
N GLY A 206 -13.17 11.11 1.09
CA GLY A 206 -11.96 11.77 1.59
C GLY A 206 -10.84 10.83 2.00
N LEU A 207 -10.93 9.54 1.66
CA LEU A 207 -9.86 8.56 1.86
C LEU A 207 -9.33 8.01 0.53
N ASN A 208 -8.05 7.66 0.52
CA ASN A 208 -7.38 6.89 -0.51
C ASN A 208 -7.06 5.50 0.04
N ARG A 209 -7.30 4.46 -0.77
CA ARG A 209 -6.97 3.07 -0.40
C ARG A 209 -5.46 2.86 -0.32
N THR A 210 -5.01 2.11 0.68
CA THR A 210 -3.63 1.58 0.75
C THR A 210 -3.59 0.06 0.54
N THR A 211 -4.72 -0.64 0.76
CA THR A 211 -4.88 -2.06 0.40
C THR A 211 -5.82 -2.26 -0.81
N THR A 212 -5.89 -3.50 -1.30
CA THR A 212 -6.88 -3.91 -2.29
C THR A 212 -8.28 -3.91 -1.66
N LEU A 213 -9.24 -3.27 -2.32
CA LEU A 213 -10.64 -3.18 -1.87
C LEU A 213 -11.53 -4.34 -2.34
N SER A 214 -10.94 -5.38 -2.94
CA SER A 214 -11.64 -6.56 -3.45
C SER A 214 -10.77 -7.79 -3.23
N VAL A 215 -11.25 -8.76 -2.46
CA VAL A 215 -10.51 -9.96 -2.08
C VAL A 215 -11.39 -11.17 -2.35
N THR A 216 -10.79 -12.25 -2.84
CA THR A 216 -11.48 -13.54 -3.03
C THR A 216 -11.11 -14.48 -1.90
N VAL A 217 -12.10 -15.10 -1.27
CA VAL A 217 -11.93 -16.01 -0.13
C VAL A 217 -12.72 -17.28 -0.38
N SER A 218 -12.08 -18.43 -0.16
CA SER A 218 -12.73 -19.73 -0.14
C SER A 218 -13.12 -20.05 1.30
N LEU A 219 -14.41 -20.31 1.56
CA LEU A 219 -14.92 -20.67 2.88
C LEU A 219 -15.29 -22.15 2.93
N LEU A 220 -14.71 -22.88 3.87
CA LEU A 220 -15.14 -24.21 4.27
C LEU A 220 -16.17 -24.11 5.41
N PRO A 221 -16.95 -25.18 5.68
CA PRO A 221 -17.89 -25.19 6.80
C PRO A 221 -17.20 -24.91 8.14
N GLY A 222 -17.68 -23.93 8.89
CA GLY A 222 -17.11 -23.52 10.18
C GLY A 222 -15.91 -22.56 10.10
N ASP A 223 -15.47 -22.18 8.89
CA ASP A 223 -14.38 -21.21 8.74
C ASP A 223 -14.78 -19.82 9.23
N THR A 224 -13.84 -19.11 9.85
CA THR A 224 -13.94 -17.67 10.11
C THR A 224 -12.77 -16.96 9.43
N SER A 225 -13.07 -16.11 8.44
CA SER A 225 -12.06 -15.33 7.73
C SER A 225 -12.05 -13.88 8.19
N PHE A 226 -10.88 -13.36 8.56
CA PHE A 226 -10.67 -11.96 8.92
C PHE A 226 -9.97 -11.21 7.79
N ILE A 227 -10.57 -10.15 7.28
CA ILE A 227 -10.03 -9.33 6.20
C ILE A 227 -9.90 -7.87 6.67
N ASN A 228 -8.69 -7.32 6.53
CA ASN A 228 -8.41 -5.94 6.89
C ASN A 228 -8.22 -5.09 5.63
N PHE A 229 -8.82 -3.90 5.62
CA PHE A 229 -8.72 -2.92 4.56
C PHE A 229 -8.06 -1.65 5.10
N GLY A 230 -6.99 -1.20 4.45
CA GLY A 230 -6.23 -0.01 4.85
C GLY A 230 -6.59 1.19 3.97
N ALA A 231 -6.69 2.36 4.61
CA ALA A 231 -6.88 3.62 3.91
C ALA A 231 -6.16 4.79 4.61
N GLN A 232 -5.88 5.83 3.84
CA GLN A 232 -5.25 7.08 4.28
C GLN A 232 -6.11 8.29 3.91
N PRO A 233 -6.01 9.41 4.63
CA PRO A 233 -6.68 10.65 4.24
C PRO A 233 -6.20 11.12 2.86
N ALA A 234 -7.13 11.49 1.99
CA ALA A 234 -6.81 12.06 0.69
C ALA A 234 -6.07 13.40 0.89
N GLY A 235 -4.75 13.38 0.69
CA GLY A 235 -3.87 14.54 0.92
C GLY A 235 -2.85 14.38 2.05
N ALA A 236 -2.87 13.26 2.79
CA ALA A 236 -1.78 12.89 3.68
C ALA A 236 -0.56 12.46 2.85
N PHE A 237 0.35 13.38 2.60
CA PHE A 237 1.72 13.03 2.21
C PHE A 237 2.42 12.46 3.45
N PRO A 238 3.31 11.45 3.32
CA PRO A 238 4.15 11.07 4.44
C PRO A 238 5.01 12.29 4.78
N THR A 239 4.66 12.97 5.87
CA THR A 239 5.60 13.82 6.59
C THR A 239 6.69 12.87 7.04
N LEU A 240 7.81 12.88 6.33
CA LEU A 240 9.06 12.37 6.86
C LEU A 240 9.21 13.01 8.23
N VAL A 241 9.11 12.18 9.26
CA VAL A 241 9.31 12.55 10.65
C VAL A 241 10.78 12.93 10.75
N ASP A 242 11.09 14.20 10.54
CA ASP A 242 12.32 14.79 11.03
C ASP A 242 12.01 15.24 12.45
N THR A 243 12.41 14.40 13.39
CA THR A 243 12.36 14.65 14.82
C THR A 243 13.27 15.84 15.13
N ALA A 244 12.70 17.04 15.18
CA ALA A 244 13.32 18.15 15.88
C ALA A 244 12.25 19.12 16.38
N GLY A 245 11.94 18.98 17.67
CA GLY A 245 11.40 20.07 18.45
C GLY A 245 12.40 21.23 18.55
N GLU A 246 11.86 22.33 19.06
CA GLU A 246 12.51 23.60 19.40
C GLU A 246 12.84 24.59 18.27
N SER A 247 11.91 25.55 18.17
CA SER A 247 12.14 26.99 18.11
C SER A 247 13.57 27.51 18.26
N ALA A 248 13.88 28.40 17.31
CA ALA A 248 14.71 29.59 17.43
C ALA A 248 16.25 29.45 17.36
N SER A 249 16.76 30.28 16.44
CA SER A 249 18.06 30.97 16.50
C SER A 249 19.27 30.27 15.87
N GLY A 250 19.77 30.91 14.81
CA GLY A 250 21.20 31.13 14.69
C GLY A 250 21.97 30.21 13.74
N SER A 251 22.23 30.76 12.54
CA SER A 251 23.54 30.71 11.85
C SER A 251 24.10 29.35 11.46
N GLY A 252 24.13 29.09 10.14
CA GLY A 252 25.20 28.29 9.53
C GLY A 252 24.76 27.12 8.65
N GLY A 253 23.66 27.21 7.91
CA GLY A 253 23.29 26.21 6.90
C GLY A 253 23.53 26.74 5.49
N SER A 254 24.36 26.04 4.71
CA SER A 254 24.58 26.31 3.28
C SER A 254 23.25 26.44 2.55
N VAL A 255 22.91 27.66 2.14
CA VAL A 255 21.68 27.99 1.42
C VAL A 255 21.64 27.15 0.13
N PRO A 256 20.56 26.41 -0.14
CA PRO A 256 20.46 25.62 -1.36
C PRO A 256 20.63 26.54 -2.58
N LEU A 257 21.52 26.14 -3.50
CA LEU A 257 21.93 26.92 -4.67
C LEU A 257 20.74 27.49 -5.47
N VAL A 258 19.61 26.77 -5.46
CA VAL A 258 18.34 27.17 -6.11
C VAL A 258 17.75 28.46 -5.51
N VAL A 259 17.83 28.66 -4.19
CA VAL A 259 17.32 29.87 -3.53
C VAL A 259 18.19 31.08 -3.86
N ILE A 260 19.52 30.90 -3.88
CA ILE A 260 20.46 31.95 -4.30
C ILE A 260 20.16 32.36 -5.74
N LEU A 261 19.97 31.38 -6.64
CA LEU A 261 19.68 31.62 -8.05
C LEU A 261 18.33 32.33 -8.26
N GLY A 262 17.33 31.97 -7.46
CA GLY A 262 16.02 32.64 -7.44
C GLY A 262 16.12 34.11 -7.00
N VAL A 263 16.90 34.42 -5.96
CA VAL A 263 17.12 35.79 -5.49
C VAL A 263 17.84 36.64 -6.54
N PHE A 264 18.85 36.09 -7.22
CA PHE A 264 19.54 36.79 -8.31
C PHE A 264 18.63 37.09 -9.50
N LEU A 265 17.76 36.13 -9.88
CA LEU A 265 16.77 36.36 -10.94
C LEU A 265 15.76 37.45 -10.57
N LEU A 266 15.30 37.47 -9.33
CA LEU A 266 14.32 38.45 -8.85
C LEU A 266 14.94 39.86 -8.81
N LEU A 267 16.16 40.00 -8.30
CA LEU A 267 16.90 41.27 -8.31
C LEU A 267 17.23 41.74 -9.73
N GLY A 268 17.61 40.83 -10.62
CA GLY A 268 17.84 41.13 -12.04
C GLY A 268 16.57 41.64 -12.74
N GLY A 269 15.43 41.01 -12.48
CA GLY A 269 14.13 41.45 -13.00
C GLY A 269 13.72 42.85 -12.53
N ILE A 270 13.88 43.13 -11.24
CA ILE A 270 13.63 44.46 -10.66
C ILE A 270 14.55 45.51 -11.30
N GLY A 271 15.84 45.20 -11.45
CA GLY A 271 16.82 46.11 -12.06
C GLY A 271 16.48 46.46 -13.51
N LEU A 272 16.09 45.48 -14.32
CA LEU A 272 15.64 45.69 -15.69
C LEU A 272 14.35 46.53 -15.75
N GLY A 273 13.40 46.30 -14.86
CA GLY A 273 12.16 47.09 -14.77
C GLY A 273 12.42 48.56 -14.45
N VAL A 274 13.29 48.84 -13.48
CA VAL A 274 13.69 50.21 -13.11
C VAL A 274 14.45 50.89 -14.24
N TRP A 275 15.38 50.18 -14.90
CA TRP A 275 16.12 50.73 -16.04
C TRP A 275 15.21 51.05 -17.22
N ALA A 276 14.26 50.17 -17.54
CA ALA A 276 13.26 50.41 -18.58
C ALA A 276 12.41 51.66 -18.27
N ALA A 277 11.93 51.79 -17.03
CA ALA A 277 11.14 52.93 -16.58
C ALA A 277 11.93 54.27 -16.58
N LEU A 278 13.23 54.24 -16.27
CA LEU A 278 14.07 55.43 -16.33
C LEU A 278 14.47 55.80 -17.76
N SER A 279 14.68 54.81 -18.63
CA SER A 279 15.04 55.03 -20.03
C SER A 279 13.87 55.58 -20.86
N SER A 280 12.62 55.20 -20.55
CA SER A 280 11.43 55.74 -21.20
C SER A 280 11.20 57.22 -20.87
N ARG A 281 11.52 57.63 -19.64
CA ARG A 281 11.46 59.06 -19.22
C ARG A 281 12.46 59.94 -19.97
N ARG A 282 13.65 59.41 -20.30
CA ARG A 282 14.67 60.18 -21.04
C ARG A 282 14.33 60.38 -22.52
N ARG A 283 13.53 59.50 -23.13
CA ARG A 283 13.11 59.63 -24.53
C ARG A 283 12.05 60.71 -24.74
N PHE A 284 11.25 61.02 -23.72
CA PHE A 284 10.23 62.08 -23.79
C PHE A 284 10.80 63.51 -23.69
N SER A 285 12.00 63.70 -23.14
CA SER A 285 12.65 65.02 -23.06
C SER A 285 13.47 65.39 -24.29
N ALA A 286 13.64 64.48 -25.26
CA ALA A 286 14.41 64.74 -26.48
C ALA A 286 13.54 65.14 -27.69
N ASP A 287 12.23 65.32 -27.49
CA ASP A 287 11.24 65.66 -28.53
C ASP A 287 10.56 67.01 -28.24
N GLN A 288 11.17 67.85 -27.41
CA GLN A 288 10.71 69.21 -27.08
C GLN A 288 11.72 70.33 -27.36
N ASP A 289 12.80 70.05 -28.11
CA ASP A 289 13.70 71.07 -28.67
C ASP A 289 13.66 71.04 -30.21
#